data_AF-A0A9P6RS22-F1
#
_entry.id   AF-A0A9P6RS22-F1
#
_cell.length_a   1.000
_cell.length_b   1.000
_cell.length_c   1.000
_cell.angle_alpha   90.00
_cell.angle_beta   90.00
_cell.angle_gamma   90.00
#
_symmetry.space_group_name_H-M   'P 1'
#
loop_
_entity.id
_entity.type
_entity.pdbx_description
1 polymer ?
#
loop_
_entity_poly.entity_id
_entity_poly.type
_entity_poly.pdbx_seq_one_letter_code
_entity_poly.pdbx_strand_id
1 'polypeptide(L)'
;MVAFVYLSSFISNPSLLTAGKAVTVASIGLFAGVSLSYNAIIMPSLRKISNESALPVWASAYNIGKNLQVGLILTSIAAGSSVYYKTENPYFLAAPLIMGSIIPYTLALIMPTNKILLGILDGAKSDAQLDELFVKWDLFHFGRTVMSMVALGLTLYGSFSSRTFIVRH
;
A
#
# COMPACT_ATOMS: atom_id res chain seq x y z
N MET A 1 38.17 -13.16 0.59
CA MET A 1 38.20 -12.48 -0.72
C MET A 1 37.25 -13.12 -1.73
N VAL A 2 37.31 -14.44 -1.95
CA VAL A 2 36.46 -15.17 -2.92
C VAL A 2 34.94 -15.07 -2.62
N ALA A 3 34.51 -15.26 -1.36
CA ALA A 3 33.10 -15.12 -0.98
C ALA A 3 32.54 -13.70 -1.18
N PHE A 4 33.37 -12.67 -0.99
CA PHE A 4 33.00 -11.28 -1.23
C PHE A 4 32.81 -10.99 -2.72
N VAL A 5 33.66 -11.57 -3.57
CA VAL A 5 33.53 -11.46 -5.03
C VAL A 5 32.23 -12.14 -5.52
N TYR A 6 31.92 -13.34 -5.04
CA TYR A 6 30.67 -14.02 -5.40
C TYR A 6 29.41 -13.30 -4.91
N LEU A 7 29.46 -12.74 -3.70
CA LEU A 7 28.35 -11.94 -3.18
C LEU A 7 28.16 -10.66 -4.02
N SER A 8 29.26 -9.99 -4.37
CA SER A 8 29.23 -8.78 -5.20
C SER A 8 28.70 -9.05 -6.61
N SER A 9 29.09 -10.16 -7.25
CA SER A 9 28.62 -10.55 -8.58
C SER A 9 27.17 -11.01 -8.59
N PHE A 10 26.72 -11.72 -7.54
CA PHE A 10 25.31 -12.06 -7.37
C PHE A 10 24.43 -10.81 -7.21
N ILE A 11 24.88 -9.85 -6.39
CA ILE A 11 24.15 -8.59 -6.16
C ILE A 11 24.13 -7.72 -7.42
N SER A 12 25.17 -7.73 -8.25
CA SER A 12 25.23 -6.93 -9.48
C SER A 12 24.55 -7.59 -10.70
N ASN A 13 23.89 -8.74 -10.53
CA ASN A 13 23.20 -9.44 -11.61
C ASN A 13 22.02 -8.60 -12.20
N PRO A 14 22.02 -8.31 -13.52
CA PRO A 14 20.94 -7.57 -14.18
C PRO A 14 19.54 -8.19 -13.99
N SER A 15 19.44 -9.52 -13.95
CA SER A 15 18.18 -10.22 -13.71
C SER A 15 17.63 -9.94 -12.31
N LEU A 16 18.50 -9.80 -11.30
CA LEU A 16 18.10 -9.46 -9.94
C LEU A 16 17.58 -8.02 -9.84
N LEU A 17 18.17 -7.10 -10.62
CA LEU A 17 17.66 -5.73 -10.71
C LEU A 17 16.27 -5.69 -11.36
N THR A 18 16.08 -6.40 -12.48
CA THR A 18 14.78 -6.51 -13.15
C THR A 18 13.73 -7.13 -12.23
N ALA A 19 14.08 -8.19 -11.50
CA ALA A 19 13.21 -8.81 -10.51
C ALA A 19 12.84 -7.81 -9.40
N GLY A 20 13.80 -7.06 -8.87
CA GLY A 20 13.54 -6.01 -7.86
C GLY A 20 12.57 -4.94 -8.35
N LYS A 21 12.74 -4.48 -9.59
CA LYS A 21 11.80 -3.52 -10.22
C LYS A 21 10.40 -4.12 -10.32
N ALA A 22 10.29 -5.35 -10.84
CA ALA A 22 9.02 -6.04 -11.00
C ALA A 22 8.30 -6.27 -9.66
N VAL A 23 9.02 -6.70 -8.61
CA VAL A 23 8.47 -6.89 -7.26
C VAL A 23 7.98 -5.56 -6.68
N THR A 24 8.72 -4.47 -6.88
CA THR A 24 8.31 -3.14 -6.42
C THR A 24 7.01 -2.72 -7.11
N VAL A 25 6.94 -2.79 -8.44
CA VAL A 25 5.74 -2.41 -9.21
C VAL A 25 4.55 -3.31 -8.86
N ALA A 26 4.76 -4.63 -8.78
CA ALA A 26 3.69 -5.58 -8.49
C ALA A 26 3.11 -5.38 -7.09
N SER A 27 3.96 -5.19 -6.07
CA SER A 27 3.48 -4.98 -4.70
C SER A 27 2.68 -3.68 -4.55
N ILE A 28 3.14 -2.58 -5.15
CA ILE A 28 2.41 -1.31 -5.18
C ILE A 28 1.12 -1.43 -5.99
N GLY A 29 1.16 -2.09 -7.15
CA GLY A 29 0.00 -2.29 -8.01
C GLY A 29 -1.09 -3.12 -7.35
N LEU A 30 -0.73 -4.21 -6.67
CA LEU A 30 -1.67 -5.01 -5.89
C LEU A 30 -2.28 -4.21 -4.74
N PHE A 31 -1.49 -3.40 -4.04
CA PHE A 31 -2.00 -2.53 -2.99
C PHE A 31 -3.00 -1.51 -3.56
N ALA A 32 -2.64 -0.85 -4.67
CA ALA A 32 -3.48 0.14 -5.33
C ALA A 32 -4.78 -0.47 -5.85
N GLY A 33 -4.72 -1.67 -6.43
CA GLY A 33 -5.89 -2.41 -6.91
C GLY A 33 -6.84 -2.80 -5.78
N VAL A 34 -6.31 -3.32 -4.66
CA VAL A 34 -7.12 -3.59 -3.46
C VAL A 34 -7.71 -2.30 -2.91
N SER A 35 -6.93 -1.21 -2.87
CA SER A 35 -7.42 0.05 -2.32
C SER A 35 -8.55 0.64 -3.15
N LEU A 36 -8.39 0.61 -4.48
CA LEU A 36 -9.40 1.02 -5.44
C LEU A 36 -10.67 0.16 -5.34
N SER A 37 -10.56 -1.16 -5.18
CA SER A 37 -11.73 -2.04 -5.09
C SER A 37 -12.59 -1.74 -3.86
N TYR A 38 -11.96 -1.33 -2.74
CA TYR A 38 -12.70 -0.86 -1.57
C TYR A 38 -13.58 0.35 -1.92
N ASN A 39 -13.00 1.39 -2.51
CA ASN A 39 -13.73 2.62 -2.81
C ASN A 39 -14.74 2.47 -3.97
N ALA A 40 -14.41 1.70 -5.00
CA ALA A 40 -15.19 1.61 -6.23
C ALA A 40 -16.26 0.50 -6.21
N ILE A 41 -16.07 -0.55 -5.40
CA ILE A 41 -16.91 -1.76 -5.44
C ILE A 41 -17.48 -2.07 -4.06
N ILE A 42 -16.61 -2.26 -3.07
CA ILE A 42 -17.02 -2.80 -1.76
C ILE A 42 -17.87 -1.78 -1.00
N MET A 43 -17.36 -0.57 -0.76
CA MET A 43 -18.08 0.46 -0.02
C MET A 43 -19.41 0.87 -0.67
N PRO A 44 -19.49 1.08 -2.01
CA PRO A 44 -20.76 1.28 -2.68
C PRO A 44 -21.75 0.13 -2.54
N SER A 45 -21.27 -1.12 -2.47
CA SER A 45 -22.14 -2.29 -2.29
C SER A 45 -22.65 -2.41 -0.86
N LEU A 46 -21.80 -2.16 0.13
CA LEU A 46 -22.18 -2.20 1.55
C LEU A 46 -23.22 -1.13 1.91
N ARG A 47 -23.19 0.04 1.25
CA ARG A 47 -24.19 1.09 1.44
C ARG A 47 -25.58 0.78 0.85
N LYS A 48 -25.74 -0.33 0.11
CA LYS A 48 -27.03 -0.74 -0.47
C LYS A 48 -27.79 -1.75 0.39
N ILE A 49 -27.20 -2.22 1.48
CA ILE A 49 -27.81 -3.21 2.39
C ILE A 49 -27.98 -2.59 3.78
N SER A 50 -28.75 -3.25 4.65
CA SER A 50 -28.96 -2.76 6.01
C SER A 50 -27.65 -2.70 6.80
N ASN A 51 -27.56 -1.71 7.69
CA ASN A 51 -26.40 -1.48 8.54
C ASN A 51 -26.03 -2.69 9.41
N GLU A 52 -27.04 -3.44 9.88
CA GLU A 52 -26.91 -4.70 10.61
C GLU A 52 -26.17 -5.77 9.80
N SER A 53 -26.34 -5.77 8.49
CA SER A 53 -25.67 -6.71 7.56
C SER A 53 -24.34 -6.16 7.04
N ALA A 54 -24.24 -4.85 6.82
CA ALA A 54 -23.04 -4.21 6.26
C ALA A 54 -21.83 -4.26 7.22
N LEU A 55 -22.05 -4.01 8.52
CA LEU A 55 -20.96 -3.89 9.49
C LEU A 55 -20.15 -5.17 9.69
N PRO A 56 -20.77 -6.37 9.86
CA PRO A 56 -20.01 -7.62 9.95
C PRO A 56 -19.21 -7.92 8.67
N VAL A 57 -19.79 -7.64 7.50
CA VAL A 57 -19.11 -7.87 6.20
C VAL A 57 -17.91 -6.94 6.05
N TRP A 58 -18.07 -5.65 6.37
CA TRP A 58 -16.97 -4.68 6.40
C TRP A 58 -15.86 -5.13 7.36
N ALA A 59 -16.20 -5.54 8.57
CA ALA A 59 -15.23 -5.92 9.60
C ALA A 59 -14.42 -7.16 9.18
N SER A 60 -15.07 -8.15 8.59
CA SER A 60 -14.42 -9.33 8.02
C SER A 60 -13.45 -8.95 6.90
N ALA A 61 -13.91 -8.18 5.92
CA ALA A 61 -13.09 -7.72 4.81
C ALA A 61 -11.87 -6.92 5.30
N TYR A 62 -12.08 -5.99 6.23
CA TYR A 62 -11.03 -5.16 6.84
C TYR A 62 -9.97 -6.02 7.55
N ASN A 63 -10.39 -6.98 8.38
CA ASN A 63 -9.46 -7.80 9.16
C ASN A 63 -8.60 -8.72 8.30
N ILE A 64 -9.14 -9.23 7.20
CA ILE A 64 -8.39 -10.03 6.23
C ILE A 64 -7.47 -9.13 5.41
N GLY A 65 -7.99 -8.01 4.92
CA GLY A 65 -7.29 -7.11 4.01
C GLY A 65 -6.09 -6.37 4.64
N LYS A 66 -6.15 -6.04 5.94
CA LYS A 66 -5.11 -5.26 6.61
C LYS A 66 -3.74 -5.94 6.57
N ASN A 67 -3.68 -7.26 6.77
CA ASN A 67 -2.43 -8.01 6.80
C ASN A 67 -1.77 -8.05 5.43
N LEU A 68 -2.57 -8.31 4.37
CA LEU A 68 -2.10 -8.27 2.99
C LEU A 68 -1.52 -6.89 2.64
N GLN A 69 -2.26 -5.82 2.95
CA GLN A 69 -1.85 -4.46 2.61
C GLN A 69 -0.57 -4.01 3.34
N VAL A 70 -0.38 -4.38 4.61
CA VAL A 70 0.87 -4.13 5.34
C VAL A 70 2.03 -4.91 4.69
N GLY A 71 1.82 -6.18 4.35
CA GLY A 71 2.83 -7.00 3.67
C GLY A 71 3.27 -6.41 2.32
N LEU A 72 2.33 -5.88 1.54
CA LEU A 72 2.60 -5.21 0.27
C LEU A 72 3.40 -3.91 0.46
N ILE A 73 3.08 -3.10 1.48
CA ILE A 73 3.88 -1.90 1.82
C ILE A 73 5.33 -2.31 2.13
N LEU A 74 5.53 -3.26 3.03
CA LEU A 74 6.88 -3.69 3.44
C LEU A 74 7.68 -4.28 2.27
N THR A 75 7.02 -5.08 1.42
CA THR A 75 7.62 -5.64 0.20
C THR A 75 8.07 -4.53 -0.75
N SER A 76 7.23 -3.50 -0.96
CA SER A 76 7.57 -2.37 -1.82
C SER A 76 8.75 -1.55 -1.28
N ILE A 77 8.83 -1.35 0.03
CA ILE A 77 9.94 -0.66 0.71
C ILE A 77 11.24 -1.43 0.55
N ALA A 78 11.23 -2.73 0.84
CA ALA A 78 12.41 -3.56 0.74
C ALA A 78 12.93 -3.65 -0.70
N ALA A 79 12.05 -3.97 -1.64
CA ALA A 79 12.41 -4.13 -3.05
C ALA A 79 12.82 -2.80 -3.70
N GLY A 80 12.03 -1.74 -3.50
CA GLY A 80 12.27 -0.44 -4.10
C GLY A 80 13.55 0.22 -3.59
N SER A 81 13.77 0.22 -2.27
CA SER A 81 15.01 0.75 -1.68
C SER A 81 16.25 0.01 -2.17
N SER A 82 16.13 -1.32 -2.38
CA SER A 82 17.22 -2.13 -2.96
C SER A 82 17.51 -1.76 -4.41
N VAL A 83 16.48 -1.44 -5.21
CA VAL A 83 16.64 -0.94 -6.58
C VAL A 83 17.28 0.44 -6.57
N TYR A 84 16.82 1.35 -5.71
CA TYR A 84 17.40 2.69 -5.56
C TYR A 84 18.88 2.62 -5.21
N TYR A 85 19.26 1.81 -4.22
CA TYR A 85 20.66 1.65 -3.81
C TYR A 85 21.59 1.25 -4.96
N LYS A 86 21.09 0.48 -5.94
CA LYS A 86 21.89 0.00 -7.08
C LYS A 86 21.88 0.94 -8.30
N THR A 87 20.83 1.73 -8.45
CA THR A 87 20.58 2.49 -9.69
C THR A 87 20.57 3.99 -9.50
N GLU A 88 20.51 4.43 -8.24
CA GLU A 88 20.26 5.82 -7.82
C GLU A 88 19.01 6.42 -8.48
N ASN A 89 18.08 5.57 -8.95
CA ASN A 89 16.86 6.01 -9.60
C ASN A 89 15.88 6.54 -8.54
N PRO A 90 15.63 7.85 -8.48
CA PRO A 90 14.90 8.47 -7.37
C PRO A 90 13.44 7.99 -7.26
N TYR A 91 12.85 7.51 -8.35
CA TYR A 91 11.48 7.00 -8.36
C TYR A 91 11.33 5.72 -7.53
N PHE A 92 12.39 4.91 -7.45
CA PHE A 92 12.45 3.71 -6.62
C PHE A 92 12.74 4.01 -5.13
N LEU A 93 12.99 5.27 -4.77
CA LEU A 93 13.00 5.73 -3.37
C LEU A 93 11.72 6.48 -3.02
N ALA A 94 11.28 7.41 -3.88
CA ALA A 94 10.12 8.25 -3.63
C ALA A 94 8.83 7.43 -3.48
N ALA A 95 8.60 6.46 -4.37
CA ALA A 95 7.37 5.67 -4.31
C ALA A 95 7.28 4.76 -3.06
N PRO A 96 8.33 4.03 -2.64
CA PRO A 96 8.25 3.30 -1.39
C PRO A 96 8.15 4.19 -0.14
N LEU A 97 8.70 5.40 -0.15
CA LEU A 97 8.46 6.37 0.92
C LEU A 97 6.97 6.77 1.00
N ILE A 98 6.33 7.01 -0.15
CA ILE A 98 4.88 7.24 -0.21
C ILE A 98 4.13 6.03 0.35
N MET A 99 4.48 4.80 -0.05
CA MET A 99 3.88 3.58 0.49
C MET A 99 4.06 3.47 2.01
N GLY A 100 5.25 3.79 2.52
CA GLY A 100 5.52 3.83 3.96
C GLY A 100 4.66 4.86 4.68
N SER A 101 4.42 6.03 4.08
CA SER A 101 3.59 7.10 4.66
C SER A 101 2.11 6.71 4.81
N ILE A 102 1.64 5.69 4.09
CA ILE A 102 0.28 5.16 4.26
C ILE A 102 0.08 4.58 5.67
N ILE A 103 1.13 4.07 6.33
CA ILE A 103 1.03 3.55 7.70
C ILE A 103 0.63 4.65 8.70
N PRO A 104 1.42 5.73 8.89
CA PRO A 104 1.03 6.81 9.80
C PRO A 104 -0.27 7.49 9.37
N TYR A 105 -0.54 7.63 8.06
CA TYR A 105 -1.83 8.11 7.56
C TYR A 105 -3.01 7.26 8.08
N THR A 106 -2.88 5.93 7.94
CA THR A 106 -3.93 4.99 8.36
C THR A 106 -4.13 5.04 9.88
N LEU A 107 -3.05 5.09 10.65
CA LEU A 107 -3.12 5.18 12.11
C LEU A 107 -3.75 6.49 12.59
N ALA A 108 -3.45 7.61 11.94
CA ALA A 108 -3.97 8.92 12.34
C ALA A 108 -5.44 9.12 11.93
N LEU A 109 -5.80 8.76 10.69
CA LEU A 109 -7.09 9.17 10.11
C LEU A 109 -8.14 8.06 10.05
N ILE A 110 -7.72 6.81 9.80
CA ILE A 110 -8.66 5.68 9.60
C ILE A 110 -8.87 4.89 10.88
N MET A 111 -7.80 4.64 11.64
CA MET A 111 -7.86 3.83 12.86
C MET A 111 -8.88 4.34 13.90
N PRO A 112 -9.08 5.66 14.11
CA PRO A 112 -10.15 6.13 14.99
C PRO A 112 -11.53 5.64 14.55
N THR A 113 -11.84 5.74 13.26
CA THR A 113 -13.11 5.26 12.68
C THR A 113 -13.22 3.74 12.80
N ASN A 114 -12.14 3.00 12.55
CA ASN A 114 -12.12 1.54 12.72
C ASN A 114 -12.47 1.11 14.15
N LYS A 115 -11.91 1.79 15.15
CA LYS A 115 -12.19 1.49 16.56
C LYS A 115 -13.65 1.70 16.91
N ILE A 116 -14.29 2.75 16.39
CA ILE A 116 -15.72 3.01 16.61
C ILE A 116 -16.55 1.93 15.91
N LEU A 117 -16.30 1.64 14.64
CA LEU A 117 -17.03 0.63 13.87
C LEU A 117 -16.93 -0.76 14.51
N LEU A 118 -15.73 -1.18 14.91
CA LEU A 118 -15.51 -2.46 15.59
C LEU A 118 -16.15 -2.47 16.99
N GLY A 119 -16.10 -1.35 17.72
CA GLY A 119 -16.78 -1.24 19.01
C GLY A 119 -18.30 -1.40 18.89
N ILE A 120 -18.92 -0.80 17.88
CA ILE A 120 -20.36 -0.97 17.59
C ILE A 120 -20.68 -2.44 17.28
N LEU A 121 -19.84 -3.11 16.47
CA LEU A 121 -19.99 -4.53 16.17
C LEU A 121 -19.95 -5.39 17.44
N ASP A 122 -19.12 -5.02 18.41
CA ASP A 122 -18.99 -5.69 19.71
C ASP A 122 -20.06 -5.25 20.74
N GLY A 123 -21.06 -4.45 20.32
CA GLY A 123 -22.20 -4.04 21.15
C GLY A 123 -22.02 -2.74 21.93
N ALA A 124 -20.96 -1.97 21.67
CA ALA A 124 -20.79 -0.64 22.26
C ALA A 124 -21.87 0.33 21.76
N LYS A 125 -22.43 1.14 22.66
CA LYS A 125 -23.31 2.26 22.28
C LYS A 125 -22.46 3.33 21.59
N SER A 126 -22.98 3.88 20.49
CA SER A 126 -22.39 5.02 19.81
C SER A 126 -23.49 5.99 19.42
N ASP A 127 -23.25 7.28 19.62
CA ASP A 127 -24.14 8.35 19.18
C ASP A 127 -23.98 8.64 17.68
N ALA A 128 -22.90 8.13 17.05
CA ALA A 128 -22.63 8.33 15.64
C ALA A 128 -23.49 7.40 14.78
N GLN A 129 -24.06 7.94 13.70
CA GLN A 129 -24.79 7.13 12.74
C GLN A 129 -23.81 6.27 11.93
N LEU A 130 -24.12 4.99 11.76
CA LEU A 130 -23.24 4.05 11.08
C LEU A 130 -22.94 4.46 9.63
N ASP A 131 -23.92 5.05 8.95
CA ASP A 131 -23.79 5.57 7.59
C ASP A 131 -22.72 6.67 7.51
N GLU A 132 -22.70 7.58 8.48
CA GLU A 132 -21.70 8.66 8.55
C GLU A 132 -20.30 8.09 8.77
N LEU A 133 -20.17 7.07 9.63
CA LEU A 133 -18.90 6.39 9.86
C LEU A 133 -18.40 5.69 8.60
N PHE A 134 -19.27 5.05 7.82
CA PHE A 134 -18.89 4.43 6.54
C PHE A 134 -18.49 5.46 5.49
N VAL A 135 -19.20 6.59 5.37
CA VAL A 135 -18.81 7.67 4.46
C VAL A 135 -17.44 8.23 4.85
N LYS A 136 -17.22 8.51 6.13
CA LYS A 136 -15.94 8.99 6.66
C LYS A 136 -14.82 7.97 6.42
N TRP A 137 -15.09 6.69 6.67
CA TRP A 137 -14.12 5.62 6.43
C TRP A 137 -13.75 5.54 4.96
N ASP A 138 -14.73 5.54 4.05
CA ASP A 138 -14.53 5.48 2.61
C ASP A 138 -13.69 6.67 2.10
N LEU A 139 -13.97 7.88 2.59
CA LEU A 139 -13.22 9.08 2.26
C LEU A 139 -11.75 9.00 2.66
N PHE A 140 -11.45 8.58 3.89
CA PHE A 140 -10.06 8.42 4.31
C PHE A 140 -9.39 7.24 3.60
N HIS A 141 -10.13 6.16 3.35
CA HIS A 141 -9.60 5.05 2.57
C HIS A 141 -9.25 5.47 1.13
N PHE A 142 -10.02 6.38 0.54
CA PHE A 142 -9.72 6.95 -0.78
C PHE A 142 -8.37 7.68 -0.81
N GLY A 143 -7.94 8.31 0.29
CA GLY A 143 -6.59 8.86 0.39
C GLY A 143 -5.50 7.81 0.19
N ARG A 144 -5.70 6.57 0.67
CA ARG A 144 -4.79 5.43 0.43
C ARG A 144 -4.75 5.02 -1.03
N THR A 145 -5.91 5.05 -1.69
CA THR A 145 -6.01 4.81 -3.14
C THR A 145 -5.22 5.85 -3.92
N VAL A 146 -5.39 7.14 -3.63
CA VAL A 146 -4.64 8.20 -4.31
C VAL A 146 -3.12 8.06 -4.09
N MET A 147 -2.68 7.91 -2.83
CA MET A 147 -1.25 7.76 -2.51
C MET A 147 -0.61 6.57 -3.22
N SER A 148 -1.29 5.41 -3.22
CA SER A 148 -0.77 4.20 -3.86
C SER A 148 -0.81 4.27 -5.39
N MET A 149 -1.80 4.93 -5.99
CA MET A 149 -1.85 5.19 -7.44
C MET A 149 -0.72 6.14 -7.88
N VAL A 150 -0.43 7.17 -7.09
CA VAL A 150 0.72 8.07 -7.34
C VAL A 150 2.03 7.28 -7.24
N ALA A 151 2.20 6.46 -6.19
CA ALA A 151 3.38 5.60 -6.05
C ALA A 151 3.53 4.62 -7.22
N LEU A 152 2.41 4.05 -7.71
CA LEU A 152 2.40 3.16 -8.87
C LEU A 152 2.85 3.90 -10.13
N GLY A 153 2.28 5.08 -10.39
CA GLY A 153 2.67 5.90 -11.55
C GLY A 153 4.15 6.28 -11.53
N LEU A 154 4.68 6.66 -10.36
CA LEU A 154 6.10 6.98 -10.20
C LEU A 154 7.01 5.77 -10.48
N THR A 155 6.69 4.59 -9.92
CA THR A 155 7.52 3.39 -10.15
C THR A 155 7.43 2.87 -11.58
N LEU A 156 6.26 2.96 -12.22
CA LEU A 156 6.12 2.64 -13.64
C LEU A 156 6.97 3.60 -14.49
N TYR A 157 6.84 4.91 -14.29
CA TYR A 157 7.67 5.90 -14.98
C TYR A 157 9.17 5.63 -14.77
N GLY A 158 9.58 5.42 -13.51
CA GLY A 158 10.95 5.10 -13.14
C GLY A 158 11.49 3.81 -13.75
N SER A 159 10.62 2.84 -14.02
CA SER A 159 11.01 1.56 -14.63
C SER A 159 11.46 1.73 -16.09
N PHE A 160 10.85 2.68 -16.81
CA PHE A 160 11.13 2.96 -18.21
C PHE A 160 12.06 4.16 -18.43
N SER A 161 12.22 5.05 -17.44
CA SER A 161 13.12 6.19 -17.55
C SER A 161 14.58 5.74 -17.61
N SER A 162 15.27 6.03 -18.72
CA SER A 162 16.66 5.63 -19.00
C SER A 162 17.73 6.43 -18.22
N ARG A 163 17.42 6.92 -17.01
CA ARG A 163 18.37 7.73 -16.25
C ARG A 163 19.38 6.84 -15.53
N THR A 164 20.50 6.56 -16.20
CA THR A 164 21.74 6.12 -15.55
C THR A 164 22.32 7.31 -14.79
N PHE A 165 21.99 7.45 -13.51
CA PHE A 165 22.82 8.22 -12.58
C PHE A 165 23.98 7.29 -12.18
N ILE A 166 25.01 7.26 -13.03
CA ILE A 166 26.29 6.65 -12.68
C ILE A 166 27.10 7.80 -12.07
N VAL A 167 27.30 7.82 -10.75
CA VAL A 167 28.62 8.07 -10.15
C VAL A 167 28.64 7.47 -8.73
N ARG A 168 29.39 6.38 -8.53
CA ARG A 168 30.20 6.27 -7.33
C ARG A 168 31.62 5.88 -7.70
N HIS A 169 32.52 6.83 -7.43
CA HIS A 169 33.96 6.64 -7.29
C HIS A 169 34.27 5.71 -6.13
#